data_AF-A0A843ESE9-F1
#
_entry.id   AF-A0A843ESE9-F1
#
_cell.length_a   1.000
_cell.length_b   1.000
_cell.length_c   1.000
_cell.angle_alpha   90.00
_cell.angle_beta   90.00
_cell.angle_gamma   90.00
#
_symmetry.space_group_name_H-M   'P 1'
#
loop_
_entity.id
_entity.type
_entity.pdbx_description
1 polymer ?
#
loop_
_entity_poly.entity_id
_entity_poly.type
_entity_poly.pdbx_seq_one_letter_code
_entity_poly.pdbx_strand_id
1 'polypeptide(L)'
;FNKDVNDLFKASSILRVLILAISNMAVAIFIQNMLFPLDSLLNMVNTISLPLLDIVNGTNNPLLFIFEMFSAIIIAPISEELFFRGVLFNRLKIRKGFVFGLLVSSIIFGLCHLNYPDHISHVIYTCIMGMTLCILYSRTDNLLLNMLVHSAYNLLSSLIMYTPLQYLILGGEFSSLIGLLLLSSLIFIPVYILYFTYKLK
;
A
#
# COMPACT_ATOMS: atom_id res chain seq x y z
N PHE A 1 -2.18 8.34 21.64
CA PHE A 1 -2.19 9.64 20.92
C PHE A 1 -1.15 10.65 21.41
N ASN A 2 -1.17 11.22 22.62
CA ASN A 2 -0.16 12.24 23.00
C ASN A 2 1.31 11.76 22.88
N LYS A 3 1.58 10.51 23.28
CA LYS A 3 2.89 9.87 23.06
C LYS A 3 3.22 9.73 21.57
N ASP A 4 2.24 9.30 20.77
CA ASP A 4 2.39 9.10 19.32
C ASP A 4 2.77 10.39 18.59
N VAL A 5 2.15 11.50 18.99
CA VAL A 5 2.41 12.85 18.45
C VAL A 5 3.83 13.30 18.78
N ASN A 6 4.27 13.11 20.03
CA ASN A 6 5.62 13.50 20.44
C ASN A 6 6.71 12.67 19.76
N ASP A 7 6.46 11.37 19.52
CA ASP A 7 7.40 10.51 18.80
C ASP A 7 7.43 10.78 17.30
N LEU A 8 6.37 11.38 16.74
CA LEU A 8 6.25 11.68 15.31
C LEU A 8 7.22 12.77 14.85
N PHE A 9 7.37 13.85 15.63
CA PHE A 9 8.19 15.00 15.22
C PHE A 9 9.71 14.74 15.29
N LYS A 10 10.12 13.52 15.63
CA LYS A 10 11.52 13.10 15.54
C LYS A 10 11.88 12.90 14.06
N ALA A 11 13.02 13.44 13.62
CA ALA A 11 13.50 13.28 12.24
C ALA A 11 13.61 11.81 11.81
N SER A 12 13.94 10.91 12.74
CA SER A 12 13.96 9.46 12.51
C SER A 12 12.59 8.87 12.16
N SER A 13 11.49 9.46 12.63
CA SER A 13 10.13 9.03 12.33
C SER A 13 9.69 9.46 10.93
N ILE A 14 9.99 10.70 10.52
CA ILE A 14 9.71 11.18 9.15
C ILE A 14 10.46 10.34 8.11
N LEU A 15 11.74 10.08 8.35
CA LEU A 15 12.54 9.25 7.45
C LEU A 15 11.97 7.82 7.33
N ARG A 16 11.47 7.24 8.43
CA ARG A 16 10.80 5.92 8.42
C ARG A 16 9.53 5.94 7.57
N VAL A 17 8.71 6.98 7.69
CA VAL A 17 7.50 7.13 6.87
C VAL A 17 7.84 7.09 5.39
N LEU A 18 8.81 7.90 4.96
CA LEU A 18 9.23 7.98 3.56
C LEU A 18 9.82 6.66 3.06
N ILE A 19 10.73 6.04 3.82
CA ILE A 19 11.37 4.77 3.43
C ILE A 19 10.31 3.66 3.29
N LEU A 20 9.38 3.56 4.24
CA LEU A 20 8.34 2.52 4.21
C LEU A 20 7.34 2.75 3.06
N ALA A 21 6.94 4.00 2.81
CA ALA A 21 6.04 4.30 1.70
C ALA A 21 6.69 4.01 0.33
N ILE A 22 7.92 4.48 0.11
CA ILE A 22 8.66 4.28 -1.16
C ILE A 22 8.97 2.79 -1.37
N SER A 23 9.34 2.08 -0.32
CA SER A 23 9.65 0.64 -0.42
C SER A 23 8.42 -0.20 -0.76
N ASN A 24 7.28 0.03 -0.10
CA ASN A 24 6.03 -0.65 -0.47
C ASN A 24 5.58 -0.25 -1.89
N MET A 25 5.82 0.99 -2.32
CA MET A 25 5.54 1.42 -3.70
C MET A 25 6.40 0.66 -4.72
N ALA A 26 7.69 0.48 -4.44
CA ALA A 26 8.58 -0.31 -5.30
C ALA A 26 8.13 -1.77 -5.40
N VAL A 27 7.67 -2.37 -4.29
CA VAL A 27 7.07 -3.72 -4.28
C VAL A 27 5.82 -3.76 -5.16
N ALA A 28 4.94 -2.77 -5.02
CA ALA A 28 3.70 -2.70 -5.78
C ALA A 28 3.96 -2.63 -7.29
N ILE A 29 4.83 -1.72 -7.72
CA ILE A 29 5.21 -1.56 -9.13
C ILE A 29 5.84 -2.85 -9.67
N PHE A 30 6.70 -3.50 -8.89
CA PHE A 30 7.29 -4.75 -9.30
C PHE A 30 6.26 -5.87 -9.49
N ILE A 31 5.37 -6.05 -8.52
CA ILE A 31 4.31 -7.08 -8.58
C ILE A 31 3.37 -6.80 -9.74
N GLN A 32 3.00 -5.53 -9.93
CA GLN A 32 2.18 -5.09 -11.07
C GLN A 32 2.86 -5.45 -12.39
N ASN A 33 4.16 -5.15 -12.56
CA ASN A 33 4.89 -5.49 -13.78
C ASN A 33 5.00 -7.00 -14.02
N MET A 34 5.22 -7.80 -12.96
CA MET A 34 5.25 -9.26 -13.11
C MET A 34 3.91 -9.86 -13.51
N LEU A 35 2.83 -9.35 -12.92
CA LEU A 35 1.49 -9.90 -13.07
C LEU A 35 0.70 -9.20 -14.18
N PHE A 36 1.25 -8.17 -14.81
CA PHE A 36 0.63 -7.44 -15.90
C PHE A 36 0.08 -8.34 -17.02
N PRO A 37 0.80 -9.40 -17.49
CA PRO A 37 0.25 -10.30 -18.50
C PRO A 37 -0.98 -11.08 -18.01
N LEU A 38 -1.01 -11.45 -16.73
CA LEU A 38 -2.12 -12.16 -16.11
C LEU A 38 -3.33 -11.23 -15.92
N ASP A 39 -3.11 -10.04 -15.36
CA ASP A 39 -4.16 -9.01 -15.23
C ASP A 39 -4.77 -8.70 -16.61
N SER A 40 -3.93 -8.51 -17.64
CA SER A 40 -4.39 -8.25 -19.02
C SER A 40 -5.26 -9.37 -19.58
N LEU A 41 -4.89 -10.63 -19.31
CA LEU A 41 -5.67 -11.80 -19.74
C LEU A 41 -7.03 -11.86 -19.04
N LEU A 42 -7.06 -11.64 -17.71
CA LEU A 42 -8.29 -11.63 -16.92
C LEU A 42 -9.24 -10.53 -17.39
N ASN A 43 -8.72 -9.34 -17.70
CA ASN A 43 -9.53 -8.20 -18.15
C ASN A 43 -10.15 -8.48 -19.53
N MET A 44 -9.40 -9.13 -20.44
CA MET A 44 -9.93 -9.57 -21.73
C MET A 44 -11.07 -10.59 -21.56
N VAL A 45 -10.96 -11.55 -20.63
CA VAL A 45 -12.04 -12.51 -20.36
C VAL A 45 -13.28 -11.81 -19.79
N ASN A 46 -13.08 -10.85 -18.87
CA ASN A 46 -14.17 -10.14 -18.20
C ASN A 46 -14.96 -9.26 -19.19
N THR A 47 -14.28 -8.53 -20.07
CA THR A 47 -14.91 -7.69 -21.11
C THR A 47 -15.76 -8.49 -22.11
N ILE A 48 -15.40 -9.75 -22.38
CA ILE A 48 -16.19 -10.67 -23.24
C ILE A 48 -17.46 -11.13 -22.52
N SER A 49 -17.45 -11.23 -21.19
CA SER A 49 -18.54 -11.82 -20.40
C SER A 49 -19.65 -10.84 -19.97
N LEU A 50 -19.39 -9.52 -19.92
CA LEU A 50 -20.38 -8.49 -19.55
C LEU A 50 -20.15 -7.18 -20.33
N PRO A 51 -20.84 -6.93 -21.46
CA PRO A 51 -20.72 -5.68 -22.20
C PRO A 51 -21.54 -4.52 -21.60
N LEU A 52 -21.83 -4.54 -20.28
CA LEU A 52 -22.77 -3.61 -19.66
C LEU A 52 -22.08 -2.65 -18.67
N LEU A 53 -22.10 -1.38 -19.07
CA LEU A 53 -21.85 -0.15 -18.32
C LEU A 53 -20.38 0.28 -18.09
N ASP A 54 -19.70 0.68 -19.16
CA ASP A 54 -18.76 1.82 -19.11
C ASP A 54 -19.55 3.14 -18.97
N ILE A 55 -20.30 3.30 -17.87
CA ILE A 55 -20.78 4.60 -17.39
C ILE A 55 -20.04 4.91 -16.09
N VAL A 56 -18.72 4.95 -16.16
CA VAL A 56 -17.93 5.79 -15.25
C VAL A 56 -17.36 6.90 -16.11
N ASN A 57 -18.24 7.83 -16.49
CA ASN A 57 -17.79 9.14 -16.91
C ASN A 57 -17.13 9.76 -15.68
N GLY A 58 -15.80 9.65 -15.57
CA GLY A 58 -15.03 10.44 -14.63
C GLY A 58 -15.44 11.89 -14.84
N THR A 59 -16.16 12.46 -13.87
CA THR A 59 -16.59 13.84 -14.04
C THR A 59 -15.33 14.69 -14.03
N ASN A 60 -15.12 15.54 -15.04
CA ASN A 60 -14.03 16.52 -15.07
C ASN A 60 -14.24 17.65 -14.03
N ASN A 61 -14.92 17.35 -12.93
CA ASN A 61 -15.24 18.29 -11.88
C ASN A 61 -14.05 18.38 -10.90
N PRO A 62 -13.33 19.52 -10.87
CA PRO A 62 -12.16 19.67 -10.02
C PRO A 62 -12.49 19.54 -8.52
N LEU A 63 -13.71 19.89 -8.11
CA LEU A 63 -14.13 19.75 -6.71
C LEU A 63 -14.30 18.28 -6.30
N LEU A 64 -14.85 17.45 -7.20
CA LEU A 64 -14.98 16.02 -6.93
C LEU A 64 -13.61 15.36 -6.84
N PHE A 65 -12.71 15.70 -7.77
CA PHE A 65 -11.33 15.20 -7.75
C PHE A 65 -10.60 15.56 -6.45
N ILE A 66 -10.70 16.81 -5.98
CA ILE A 66 -10.10 17.24 -4.70
C ILE A 66 -10.68 16.42 -3.54
N PHE A 67 -11.99 16.19 -3.52
CA PHE A 67 -12.65 15.39 -2.49
C PHE A 67 -12.21 13.92 -2.52
N GLU A 68 -12.11 13.31 -3.70
CA GLU A 68 -11.61 11.95 -3.88
C GLU A 68 -10.17 11.81 -3.39
N MET A 69 -9.29 12.76 -3.75
CA MET A 69 -7.90 12.75 -3.29
C MET A 69 -7.80 12.94 -1.79
N PHE A 70 -8.56 13.88 -1.21
CA PHE A 70 -8.60 14.08 0.24
C PHE A 70 -9.09 12.82 0.97
N SER A 71 -10.14 12.19 0.44
CA SER A 71 -10.68 10.95 0.98
C SER A 71 -9.63 9.83 0.93
N ALA A 72 -9.05 9.57 -0.24
CA ALA A 72 -8.08 8.50 -0.46
C ALA A 72 -6.78 8.68 0.33
N ILE A 73 -6.32 9.92 0.54
CA ILE A 73 -5.04 10.20 1.20
C ILE A 73 -5.19 10.35 2.72
N ILE A 74 -6.34 10.80 3.22
CA ILE A 74 -6.51 11.12 4.64
C ILE A 74 -7.59 10.26 5.28
N ILE A 75 -8.83 10.32 4.77
CA ILE A 75 -9.98 9.69 5.42
C ILE A 75 -9.87 8.15 5.38
N ALA A 76 -9.53 7.60 4.22
CA ALA A 76 -9.36 6.16 4.04
C ALA A 76 -8.24 5.62 4.95
N PRO A 77 -6.99 6.11 4.92
CA PRO A 77 -5.94 5.64 5.83
C PRO A 77 -6.32 5.74 7.32
N ILE A 78 -6.95 6.83 7.76
CA ILE A 78 -7.38 6.94 9.16
C ILE A 78 -8.39 5.85 9.52
N SER A 79 -9.45 5.70 8.72
CA SER A 79 -10.52 4.75 8.99
C SER A 79 -10.04 3.30 8.90
N GLU A 80 -9.22 3.00 7.90
CA GLU A 80 -8.64 1.68 7.69
C GLU A 80 -7.65 1.32 8.80
N GLU A 81 -6.75 2.21 9.21
CA GLU A 81 -5.84 1.90 10.32
C GLU A 81 -6.56 1.69 11.65
N LEU A 82 -7.59 2.49 11.94
CA LEU A 82 -8.43 2.30 13.13
C LEU A 82 -9.09 0.93 13.15
N PHE A 83 -9.63 0.49 12.02
CA PHE A 83 -10.27 -0.81 11.91
C PHE A 83 -9.27 -1.96 11.89
N PHE A 84 -8.34 -1.95 10.93
CA PHE A 84 -7.44 -3.06 10.68
C PHE A 84 -6.39 -3.23 11.78
N ARG A 85 -5.77 -2.14 12.27
CA ARG A 85 -4.68 -2.21 13.27
C ARG A 85 -5.25 -2.02 14.67
N GLY A 86 -6.11 -1.03 14.85
CA GLY A 86 -6.75 -0.74 16.13
C GLY A 86 -7.62 -1.90 16.64
N VAL A 87 -8.37 -2.56 15.74
CA VAL A 87 -9.33 -3.62 16.12
C VAL A 87 -8.93 -4.99 15.61
N LEU A 88 -8.94 -5.23 14.29
CA LEU A 88 -8.89 -6.57 13.71
C LEU A 88 -7.59 -7.30 14.04
N PHE A 89 -6.43 -6.72 13.68
CA PHE A 89 -5.11 -7.28 13.95
C PHE A 89 -4.90 -7.54 15.44
N ASN A 90 -5.21 -6.56 16.30
CA ASN A 90 -5.07 -6.70 17.75
C ASN A 90 -5.93 -7.85 18.31
N ARG A 91 -7.20 -7.94 17.90
CA ARG A 91 -8.11 -9.00 18.35
C ARG A 91 -7.62 -10.38 17.90
N LEU A 92 -7.18 -10.52 16.65
CA LEU A 92 -6.68 -11.78 16.11
C LEU A 92 -5.34 -12.17 16.75
N LYS A 93 -4.44 -11.20 16.96
CA LYS A 93 -3.16 -11.38 17.66
C LYS A 93 -3.37 -11.89 19.07
N ILE A 94 -4.31 -11.34 19.83
CA ILE A 94 -4.62 -11.80 21.20
C ILE A 94 -5.18 -13.24 21.18
N ARG A 95 -6.05 -13.57 20.22
CA ARG A 95 -6.71 -14.89 20.20
C ARG A 95 -5.86 -16.03 19.67
N LYS A 96 -5.03 -15.80 18.66
CA LYS A 96 -4.31 -16.85 17.92
C LYS A 96 -2.83 -16.54 17.66
N GLY A 97 -2.31 -15.47 18.24
CA GLY A 97 -0.92 -15.06 18.13
C GLY A 97 -0.62 -14.12 16.96
N PHE A 98 0.57 -13.54 17.01
CA PHE A 98 1.03 -12.50 16.08
C PHE A 98 0.94 -12.92 14.62
N VAL A 99 1.46 -14.09 14.26
CA VAL A 99 1.51 -14.57 12.87
C VAL A 99 0.10 -14.72 12.29
N PHE A 100 -0.83 -15.29 13.06
CA PHE A 100 -2.21 -15.45 12.62
C PHE A 100 -2.88 -14.08 12.41
N GLY A 101 -2.72 -13.16 13.36
CA GLY A 101 -3.25 -11.81 13.24
C GLY A 101 -2.69 -11.08 12.02
N LEU A 102 -1.37 -11.14 11.83
CA LEU A 102 -0.66 -10.54 10.70
C LEU A 102 -1.19 -11.05 9.36
N LEU A 103 -1.22 -12.37 9.16
CA LEU A 103 -1.63 -12.95 7.88
C LEU A 103 -3.10 -12.67 7.58
N VAL A 104 -3.98 -12.95 8.54
CA VAL A 104 -5.43 -12.85 8.30
C VAL A 104 -5.86 -11.39 8.14
N SER A 105 -5.39 -10.46 8.97
CA SER A 105 -5.78 -9.04 8.78
C SER A 105 -5.27 -8.47 7.46
N SER A 106 -4.06 -8.88 7.04
CA SER A 106 -3.46 -8.39 5.80
C SER A 106 -4.12 -8.97 4.55
N ILE A 107 -4.52 -10.26 4.59
CA ILE A 107 -5.30 -10.87 3.51
C ILE A 107 -6.66 -10.18 3.37
N ILE A 108 -7.37 -9.97 4.49
CA ILE A 108 -8.66 -9.26 4.46
C ILE A 108 -8.46 -7.84 3.92
N PHE A 109 -7.40 -7.15 4.36
CA PHE A 109 -7.06 -5.82 3.86
C PHE A 109 -6.90 -5.80 2.34
N GLY A 110 -6.09 -6.69 1.77
CA GLY A 110 -5.92 -6.72 0.31
C GLY A 110 -7.16 -7.17 -0.45
N LEU A 111 -7.98 -8.08 0.11
CA LEU A 111 -9.26 -8.45 -0.50
C LEU A 111 -10.26 -7.29 -0.53
N CYS A 112 -10.23 -6.37 0.43
CA CYS A 112 -11.04 -5.14 0.40
C CYS A 112 -10.63 -4.16 -0.71
N HIS A 113 -9.43 -4.34 -1.29
CA HIS A 113 -8.93 -3.56 -2.42
C HIS A 113 -9.19 -4.23 -3.78
N LEU A 114 -9.99 -5.30 -3.79
CA LEU A 114 -10.42 -5.95 -5.01
C LEU A 114 -11.43 -5.05 -5.74
N ASN A 115 -10.93 -4.30 -6.72
CA ASN A 115 -11.75 -3.58 -7.68
C ASN A 115 -11.91 -4.45 -8.92
N TYR A 116 -13.03 -5.16 -9.00
CA TYR A 116 -13.41 -5.94 -10.18
C TYR A 116 -13.64 -4.99 -11.36
N PRO A 117 -13.10 -5.26 -12.57
CA PRO A 117 -12.49 -6.53 -12.98
C PRO A 117 -10.96 -6.65 -12.79
N ASP A 118 -10.22 -5.60 -12.41
CA ASP A 118 -8.99 -5.37 -13.18
C ASP A 118 -7.63 -5.77 -12.61
N HIS A 119 -7.43 -6.07 -11.32
CA HIS A 119 -6.04 -6.25 -10.84
C HIS A 119 -5.90 -7.24 -9.68
N ILE A 120 -5.64 -8.52 -9.99
CA ILE A 120 -5.22 -9.49 -8.94
C ILE A 120 -3.88 -9.05 -8.34
N SER A 121 -3.03 -8.37 -9.13
CA SER A 121 -1.82 -7.72 -8.64
C SER A 121 -2.10 -6.72 -7.52
N HIS A 122 -3.20 -5.96 -7.59
CA HIS A 122 -3.60 -4.98 -6.57
C HIS A 122 -3.85 -5.63 -5.22
N VAL A 123 -4.59 -6.74 -5.20
CA VAL A 123 -4.84 -7.51 -3.98
C VAL A 123 -3.53 -7.99 -3.37
N ILE A 124 -2.60 -8.47 -4.19
CA ILE A 124 -1.34 -9.04 -3.71
C ILE A 124 -0.46 -7.96 -3.09
N TYR A 125 -0.23 -6.82 -3.77
CA TYR A 125 0.63 -5.78 -3.21
C TYR A 125 -0.01 -5.05 -2.03
N THR A 126 -1.34 -4.91 -1.98
CA THR A 126 -2.05 -4.37 -0.80
C THR A 126 -2.03 -5.34 0.37
N CYS A 127 -2.06 -6.66 0.15
CA CYS A 127 -1.79 -7.63 1.22
C CYS A 127 -0.41 -7.43 1.83
N ILE A 128 0.62 -7.23 1.00
CA ILE A 128 2.00 -7.02 1.48
C ILE A 128 2.12 -5.70 2.25
N MET A 129 1.53 -4.61 1.75
CA MET A 129 1.42 -3.36 2.50
C MET A 129 0.68 -3.56 3.84
N GLY A 130 -0.38 -4.37 3.80
CA GLY A 130 -1.12 -4.89 4.95
C GLY A 130 -0.21 -5.45 6.03
N MET A 131 0.69 -6.36 5.63
CA MET A 131 1.66 -7.02 6.50
C MET A 131 2.69 -6.03 7.03
N THR A 132 3.23 -5.15 6.19
CA THR A 132 4.22 -4.13 6.59
C THR A 132 3.68 -3.26 7.71
N LEU A 133 2.45 -2.76 7.57
CA LEU A 133 1.79 -1.92 8.57
C LEU A 133 1.45 -2.69 9.86
N CYS A 134 1.11 -3.98 9.79
CA CYS A 134 0.92 -4.81 10.99
C CYS A 134 2.22 -4.99 11.78
N ILE A 135 3.34 -5.21 11.08
CA ILE A 135 4.66 -5.30 11.70
C ILE A 135 5.05 -3.96 12.31
N LEU A 136 4.90 -2.86 11.56
CA LEU A 136 5.17 -1.51 12.03
C LEU A 136 4.41 -1.24 13.32
N TYR A 137 3.09 -1.44 13.31
CA TYR A 137 2.23 -1.23 14.48
C TYR A 137 2.67 -2.05 15.69
N SER A 138 2.92 -3.36 15.49
CA SER A 138 3.28 -4.24 16.60
C SER A 138 4.64 -3.91 17.21
N ARG A 139 5.48 -3.12 16.54
CA ARG A 139 6.80 -2.71 17.02
C ARG A 139 6.80 -1.31 17.61
N THR A 140 5.96 -0.42 17.10
CA THR A 140 5.93 0.99 17.51
C THR A 140 4.82 1.30 18.50
N ASP A 141 3.77 0.48 18.52
CA ASP A 141 2.51 0.73 19.23
C ASP A 141 1.94 2.13 18.92
N ASN A 142 2.23 2.64 17.72
CA ASN A 142 1.90 3.99 17.30
C ASN A 142 1.02 3.94 16.05
N LEU A 143 -0.28 4.16 16.26
CA LEU A 143 -1.27 4.10 15.20
C LEU A 143 -1.17 5.30 14.25
N LEU A 144 -0.80 6.47 14.76
CA LEU A 144 -0.61 7.68 13.96
C LEU A 144 0.52 7.49 12.94
N LEU A 145 1.60 6.81 13.32
CA LEU A 145 2.69 6.49 12.42
C LEU A 145 2.22 5.59 11.26
N ASN A 146 1.40 4.57 11.53
CA ASN A 146 0.83 3.75 10.46
C ASN A 146 -0.04 4.56 9.52
N MET A 147 -0.91 5.42 10.07
CA MET A 147 -1.79 6.28 9.27
C MET A 147 -0.95 7.13 8.31
N LEU A 148 0.17 7.69 8.78
CA LEU A 148 1.04 8.51 7.95
C LEU A 148 1.82 7.70 6.91
N VAL A 149 2.31 6.49 7.23
CA VAL A 149 2.94 5.61 6.23
C VAL A 149 1.93 5.25 5.14
N HIS A 150 0.71 4.94 5.53
CA HIS A 150 -0.37 4.61 4.61
C HIS A 150 -0.80 5.82 3.77
N SER A 151 -1.03 6.99 4.37
CA SER A 151 -1.29 8.24 3.67
C SER A 151 -0.18 8.60 2.69
N ALA A 152 1.09 8.43 3.07
CA ALA A 152 2.23 8.69 2.20
C ALA A 152 2.28 7.72 1.02
N TYR A 153 1.98 6.44 1.23
CA TYR A 153 1.85 5.45 0.15
C TYR A 153 0.73 5.84 -0.82
N ASN A 154 -0.46 6.20 -0.31
CA ASN A 154 -1.59 6.61 -1.14
C ASN A 154 -1.30 7.90 -1.91
N LEU A 155 -0.67 8.90 -1.26
CA LEU A 155 -0.23 10.12 -1.95
C LEU A 155 0.74 9.81 -3.09
N LEU A 156 1.75 8.97 -2.84
CA LEU A 156 2.71 8.58 -3.87
C LEU A 156 2.02 7.83 -5.03
N SER A 157 1.08 6.95 -4.72
CA SER A 157 0.27 6.24 -5.72
C SER A 157 -0.53 7.20 -6.58
N SER A 158 -1.25 8.14 -5.95
CA SER A 158 -2.04 9.14 -6.66
C SER A 158 -1.18 10.06 -7.53
N LEU A 159 -0.01 10.47 -7.04
CA LEU A 159 0.93 11.27 -7.83
C LEU A 159 1.41 10.51 -9.07
N ILE A 160 1.72 9.21 -8.95
CA ILE A 160 2.11 8.40 -10.11
C ILE A 160 0.94 8.27 -11.09
N MET A 161 -0.28 8.00 -10.60
CA MET A 161 -1.43 7.72 -11.44
C MET A 161 -1.98 8.96 -12.18
N TYR A 162 -2.00 10.13 -11.53
CA TYR A 162 -2.62 11.35 -12.08
C TYR A 162 -1.62 12.35 -12.66
N THR A 163 -0.33 12.02 -12.74
CA THR A 163 0.67 12.90 -13.35
C THR A 163 1.47 12.14 -14.43
N PRO A 164 2.20 12.85 -15.31
CA PRO A 164 3.05 12.21 -16.32
C PRO A 164 4.22 11.38 -15.74
N LEU A 165 4.38 11.35 -14.41
CA LEU A 165 5.42 10.61 -13.72
C LEU A 165 5.39 9.11 -14.07
N GLN A 166 4.20 8.54 -14.33
CA GLN A 166 4.06 7.17 -14.79
C GLN A 166 4.87 6.88 -16.07
N TYR A 167 4.90 7.80 -17.04
CA TYR A 167 5.66 7.62 -18.29
C TYR A 167 7.16 7.69 -18.07
N LEU A 168 7.62 8.50 -17.11
CA LEU A 168 9.04 8.57 -16.75
C LEU A 168 9.50 7.29 -16.03
N ILE A 169 8.65 6.72 -15.17
CA ILE A 169 8.96 5.54 -14.35
C ILE A 169 8.79 4.24 -15.16
N LEU A 170 7.80 4.17 -16.06
CA LEU A 170 7.43 2.95 -16.78
C LEU A 170 7.68 2.97 -18.30
N GLY A 171 7.95 4.13 -18.91
CA GLY A 171 8.00 4.32 -20.36
C GLY A 171 9.39 4.42 -21.00
N GLY A 172 10.49 4.31 -20.24
CA GLY A 172 11.85 4.30 -20.80
C GLY A 172 12.30 2.89 -21.26
N GLU A 173 13.31 2.81 -22.15
CA GLU A 173 14.00 1.57 -22.59
C GLU A 173 14.74 0.79 -21.47
N PHE A 174 14.34 0.98 -20.22
CA PHE A 174 14.84 0.34 -19.00
C PHE A 174 14.14 -1.02 -18.73
N SER A 175 13.59 -1.66 -19.77
CA SER A 175 12.59 -2.73 -19.68
C SER A 175 13.11 -4.13 -19.29
N SER A 176 14.35 -4.29 -18.81
CA SER A 176 14.75 -5.58 -18.23
C SER A 176 15.83 -5.50 -17.14
N LEU A 177 16.94 -4.79 -17.37
CA LEU A 177 18.10 -4.87 -16.45
C LEU A 177 17.96 -3.99 -15.20
N ILE A 178 17.42 -2.78 -15.32
CA ILE A 178 17.16 -1.90 -14.16
C ILE A 178 15.91 -2.34 -13.39
N GLY A 179 14.90 -2.89 -14.07
CA GLY A 179 13.79 -3.59 -13.43
C GLY A 179 14.27 -4.72 -12.52
N LEU A 180 15.23 -5.54 -12.98
CA LEU A 180 15.89 -6.61 -12.19
C LEU A 180 16.77 -6.09 -11.02
N LEU A 181 17.38 -4.89 -11.15
CA LEU A 181 18.15 -4.25 -10.09
C LEU A 181 17.29 -3.54 -9.03
N LEU A 182 16.08 -3.10 -9.38
CA LEU A 182 15.08 -2.60 -8.41
C LEU A 182 14.37 -3.75 -7.70
N LEU A 183 14.21 -4.88 -8.38
CA LEU A 183 13.79 -6.18 -7.85
C LEU A 183 14.71 -6.74 -6.75
N SER A 184 16.02 -6.62 -6.91
CA SER A 184 16.98 -7.03 -5.88
C SER A 184 16.92 -6.13 -4.63
N SER A 185 16.35 -4.91 -4.74
CA SER A 185 16.07 -4.04 -3.60
C SER A 185 14.87 -4.49 -2.74
N LEU A 186 14.02 -5.37 -3.28
CA LEU A 186 12.89 -5.99 -2.56
C LEU A 186 13.34 -6.97 -1.47
N ILE A 187 14.63 -7.37 -1.49
CA ILE A 187 15.31 -8.14 -0.43
C ILE A 187 15.48 -7.27 0.84
N PHE A 188 15.51 -5.94 0.73
CA PHE A 188 15.80 -5.03 1.86
C PHE A 188 14.58 -4.62 2.68
N ILE A 189 13.36 -4.90 2.22
CA ILE A 189 12.15 -4.38 2.89
C ILE A 189 11.84 -5.18 4.17
N PRO A 190 11.89 -6.52 4.18
CA PRO A 190 11.85 -7.31 5.42
C PRO A 190 13.16 -7.24 6.23
N VAL A 191 14.31 -7.08 5.57
CA VAL A 191 15.64 -7.01 6.22
C VAL A 191 15.88 -5.67 6.95
N TYR A 192 15.37 -4.55 6.42
CA TYR A 192 15.39 -3.23 7.07
C TYR A 192 14.40 -3.16 8.25
N ILE A 193 13.22 -3.76 8.10
CA ILE A 193 12.24 -3.97 9.17
C ILE A 193 12.86 -4.79 10.33
N LEU A 194 13.72 -5.77 10.04
CA LEU A 194 14.44 -6.56 11.05
C LEU A 194 15.70 -5.86 11.63
N TYR A 195 16.47 -5.12 10.82
CA TYR A 195 17.72 -4.45 11.25
C TYR A 195 17.48 -3.30 12.24
N PHE A 196 16.46 -2.46 12.05
CA PHE A 196 16.19 -1.34 12.98
C PHE A 196 15.34 -1.71 14.19
N THR A 197 14.72 -2.90 14.21
CA THR A 197 14.04 -3.42 15.41
C THR A 197 15.00 -3.85 16.54
N TYR A 198 16.32 -3.94 16.29
CA TYR A 198 17.31 -4.36 17.30
C TYR A 198 18.01 -3.22 18.06
N LYS A 199 17.82 -1.94 17.66
CA LYS A 199 18.55 -0.78 18.24
C LYS A 199 17.73 0.13 19.15
N LEU A 200 16.53 -0.30 19.57
CA LEU A 200 15.67 0.42 20.51
C LEU A 200 15.38 -0.45 21.76
N LYS A 201 16.45 -0.88 22.41
CA LYS A 201 16.47 -1.08 23.87
C LYS A 201 17.37 -0.01 24.46
#